data_AF-A0A9P6KZQ4-F1
#
_entry.id   AF-A0A9P6KZQ4-F1
#
_cell.length_a   1.000
_cell.length_b   1.000
_cell.length_c   1.000
_cell.angle_alpha   90.00
_cell.angle_beta   90.00
_cell.angle_gamma   90.00
#
_symmetry.space_group_name_H-M   'P 1'
#
loop_
_entity.id
_entity.type
_entity.pdbx_description
1 polymer ?
#
loop_
_entity_poly.entity_id
_entity_poly.type
_entity_poly.pdbx_seq_one_letter_code
_entity_poly.pdbx_strand_id
1 'polypeptide(L)'
;MDKEPLKTEKKKTLDDKFNVINVINKTYQDSTEYDLNDSLIFLSNVISKTKVKNKELVKKNFSKFVECRIVLEEILEDMRKKGLDVGMSSEVKENIKNIESKFKAITGEILANSQYDADRDRRAMIIKRYKTLFNLKDLLKANLSHKERFVKIYQEGYNQYLELRRSKHVQNLWASIKEIRIVFLEDIYKEIQSQNNSFIEVLYYFDLYFKVCESKTDRKIMNTLLLNFKEKVLDVPYVEKGYFLKDTNFLYLKTMIHLDKELQRDLTKTLFEKVKNIFNTSSLEFIKIWMKKYKRLISMIDVDLEVSSAYFTILKSMKKDLVNQRMTQDCCLDKLKTEFNFFVEMLEQDEKYILYSRFLQIVREKVKTGVQKMDLFIEKLNEFDKFLKPNEDTFDEFQEMKKELKTREIRKDIVYLAEYTKNNTRASSLMEIVRTINRSPDCFSIIIKGASPAIEKDNVLVYFLHKILEKEEPNLTNEQSEEVRKLEKQFGFLINL
;
A
#
# COMPACT_ATOMS: atom_id res chain seq x y z
N MET A 1 99.75 -50.46 -16.67
CA MET A 1 99.84 -49.08 -17.19
C MET A 1 98.59 -48.84 -18.02
N ASP A 2 97.74 -47.97 -17.48
CA ASP A 2 96.42 -47.62 -17.95
C ASP A 2 96.40 -46.96 -19.33
N LYS A 3 95.35 -47.29 -20.10
CA LYS A 3 94.49 -46.36 -20.85
C LYS A 3 93.42 -47.18 -21.59
N GLU A 4 92.19 -47.18 -21.05
CA GLU A 4 91.00 -47.45 -21.87
C GLU A 4 90.90 -46.38 -22.98
N PRO A 5 90.29 -46.72 -24.11
CA PRO A 5 89.17 -45.87 -24.50
C PRO A 5 87.94 -46.61 -25.04
N LEU A 6 86.81 -46.16 -24.45
CA LEU A 6 85.52 -45.85 -25.06
C LEU A 6 84.80 -46.94 -25.86
N LYS A 7 83.86 -47.59 -25.15
CA LYS A 7 82.64 -48.17 -25.70
C LYS A 7 81.98 -47.19 -26.68
N THR A 8 81.88 -47.61 -27.92
CA THR A 8 81.10 -46.96 -28.98
C THR A 8 79.61 -47.08 -28.64
N GLU A 9 79.03 -45.99 -28.11
CA GLU A 9 77.59 -45.86 -27.99
C GLU A 9 76.94 -45.90 -29.38
N LYS A 10 75.98 -46.81 -29.53
CA LYS A 10 75.08 -46.88 -30.69
C LYS A 10 74.44 -45.51 -30.92
N LYS A 11 74.62 -44.94 -32.12
CA LYS A 11 73.82 -43.83 -32.64
C LYS A 11 72.34 -44.17 -32.49
N LYS A 12 71.68 -43.60 -31.48
CA LYS A 12 70.22 -43.52 -31.42
C LYS A 12 69.78 -42.63 -32.57
N THR A 13 69.11 -43.23 -33.54
CA THR A 13 68.24 -42.51 -34.49
C THR A 13 67.32 -41.60 -33.69
N LEU A 14 67.39 -40.29 -33.96
CA LEU A 14 66.43 -39.32 -33.45
C LEU A 14 65.06 -39.64 -34.06
N ASP A 15 64.10 -39.86 -33.18
CA ASP A 15 62.70 -40.08 -33.48
C ASP A 15 62.12 -38.85 -34.19
N ASP A 16 61.37 -39.06 -35.29
CA ASP A 16 61.02 -38.03 -36.28
C ASP A 16 59.95 -37.03 -35.80
N LYS A 17 59.55 -37.09 -34.53
CA LYS A 17 58.73 -36.06 -33.86
C LYS A 17 59.19 -35.89 -32.41
N PHE A 18 60.09 -34.94 -32.18
CA PHE A 18 60.43 -34.50 -30.83
C PHE A 18 59.19 -33.94 -30.13
N ASN A 19 58.55 -34.77 -29.29
CA ASN A 19 57.42 -34.35 -28.48
C ASN A 19 57.93 -33.77 -27.15
N VAL A 20 58.11 -32.46 -27.15
CA VAL A 20 58.57 -31.65 -26.02
C VAL A 20 57.80 -31.97 -24.75
N ILE A 21 56.48 -32.13 -24.84
CA ILE A 21 55.60 -32.36 -23.69
C ILE A 21 55.85 -33.74 -23.10
N ASN A 22 56.04 -34.76 -23.94
CA ASN A 22 56.35 -36.12 -23.46
C ASN A 22 57.72 -36.23 -22.80
N VAL A 23 58.71 -35.49 -23.29
CA VAL A 23 60.06 -35.49 -22.70
C VAL A 23 60.04 -34.76 -21.35
N ILE A 24 59.40 -33.60 -21.27
CA ILE A 24 59.28 -32.83 -20.02
C ILE A 24 58.50 -33.62 -18.98
N ASN A 25 57.34 -34.16 -19.34
CA ASN A 25 56.50 -34.88 -18.39
C ASN A 25 57.12 -36.20 -17.92
N LYS A 26 57.95 -36.88 -18.73
CA LYS A 26 58.69 -38.06 -18.28
C LYS A 26 59.91 -37.72 -17.43
N THR A 27 60.56 -36.59 -17.67
CA THR A 27 61.81 -36.23 -16.99
C THR A 27 61.55 -35.65 -15.60
N TYR A 28 60.42 -34.95 -15.44
CA TYR A 28 60.04 -34.26 -14.20
C TYR A 28 58.79 -34.83 -13.55
N GLN A 29 58.43 -36.07 -13.89
CA GLN A 29 57.18 -36.72 -13.44
C GLN A 29 57.05 -36.76 -11.92
N ASP A 30 58.18 -36.90 -11.22
CA ASP A 30 58.27 -37.05 -9.77
C ASP A 30 58.93 -35.83 -9.09
N SER A 31 59.13 -34.73 -9.83
CA SER A 31 59.78 -33.52 -9.33
C SER A 31 58.80 -32.59 -8.61
N THR A 32 59.25 -31.94 -7.54
CA THR A 32 58.41 -30.97 -6.81
C THR A 32 58.29 -29.64 -7.57
N GLU A 33 57.31 -28.82 -7.20
CA GLU A 33 57.12 -27.49 -7.81
C GLU A 33 58.36 -26.59 -7.68
N TYR A 34 59.13 -26.76 -6.59
CA TYR A 34 60.40 -26.08 -6.39
C TYR A 34 61.48 -26.54 -7.39
N ASP A 35 61.60 -27.85 -7.61
CA ASP A 35 62.55 -28.44 -8.58
C ASP A 35 62.22 -28.05 -10.03
N LEU A 36 60.93 -27.91 -10.34
CA LEU A 36 60.46 -27.43 -11.64
C LEU A 36 60.83 -25.97 -11.87
N ASN A 37 60.75 -25.12 -10.84
CA ASN A 37 61.06 -23.71 -10.96
C ASN A 37 62.58 -23.47 -11.11
N ASP A 38 63.41 -24.18 -10.35
CA ASP A 38 64.87 -24.16 -10.52
C ASP A 38 65.30 -24.71 -11.89
N SER A 39 64.63 -25.76 -12.37
CA SER A 39 64.86 -26.29 -13.72
C SER A 39 64.49 -25.29 -14.82
N LEU A 40 63.44 -24.49 -14.61
CA LEU A 40 62.99 -23.46 -15.54
C LEU A 40 63.97 -22.28 -15.59
N ILE A 41 64.50 -21.86 -14.44
CA ILE A 41 65.56 -20.83 -14.34
C ILE A 41 66.84 -21.32 -15.04
N PHE A 42 67.23 -22.59 -14.82
CA PHE A 42 68.37 -23.20 -15.51
C PHE A 42 68.17 -23.26 -17.02
N LEU A 43 67.03 -23.74 -17.51
CA LEU A 43 66.68 -23.81 -18.93
C LEU A 43 66.69 -22.43 -19.59
N SER A 44 66.14 -21.42 -18.92
CA SER A 44 66.13 -20.03 -19.41
C SER A 44 67.55 -19.49 -19.59
N ASN A 45 68.45 -19.76 -18.63
CA ASN A 45 69.85 -19.37 -18.70
C ASN A 45 70.61 -20.12 -19.81
N VAL A 46 70.35 -21.41 -20.01
CA VAL A 46 70.96 -22.22 -21.08
C VAL A 46 70.48 -21.77 -22.47
N ILE A 47 69.17 -21.49 -22.63
CA ILE A 47 68.61 -20.97 -23.88
C ILE A 47 69.23 -19.62 -24.22
N SER A 48 69.37 -18.74 -23.21
CA SER A 48 69.97 -17.41 -23.39
C SER A 48 71.45 -17.49 -23.80
N LYS A 49 72.24 -18.36 -23.15
CA LYS A 49 73.64 -18.61 -23.53
C LYS A 49 73.77 -19.22 -24.94
N THR A 50 72.91 -20.18 -25.29
CA THR A 50 72.89 -20.82 -26.62
C THR A 50 72.51 -19.83 -27.72
N LYS A 51 71.58 -18.89 -27.44
CA LYS A 51 71.19 -17.85 -28.39
C LYS A 51 72.33 -16.88 -28.71
N VAL A 52 73.14 -16.52 -27.71
CA VAL A 52 74.35 -15.70 -27.90
C VAL A 52 75.42 -16.46 -28.69
N LYS A 53 75.65 -17.73 -28.33
CA LYS A 53 76.63 -18.60 -29.02
C LYS A 53 76.26 -18.85 -30.49
N ASN A 54 74.98 -19.03 -30.80
CA ASN A 54 74.48 -19.17 -32.17
C ASN A 54 74.62 -17.86 -32.97
N LYS A 55 74.39 -16.70 -32.36
CA LYS A 55 74.63 -15.41 -33.03
C LYS A 55 76.11 -15.20 -33.38
N GLU A 56 77.03 -15.63 -32.51
CA GLU A 56 78.47 -15.58 -32.80
C GLU A 56 78.92 -16.60 -33.84
N LEU A 57 78.37 -17.83 -33.82
CA LEU A 57 78.62 -18.88 -34.81
C LEU A 57 78.15 -18.49 -36.22
N VAL A 58 76.99 -17.83 -36.33
CA VAL A 58 76.48 -17.30 -37.60
C VAL A 58 77.34 -16.13 -38.08
N LYS A 59 77.80 -15.25 -37.17
CA LYS A 59 78.76 -14.18 -37.52
C LYS A 59 80.11 -14.73 -38.02
N LYS A 60 80.60 -15.83 -37.43
CA LYS A 60 81.88 -16.48 -37.81
C LYS A 60 81.83 -17.30 -39.10
N ASN A 61 80.66 -17.76 -39.53
CA ASN A 61 80.48 -18.65 -40.69
C ASN A 61 79.60 -18.08 -41.80
N PHE A 62 79.34 -16.77 -41.78
CA PHE A 62 78.48 -16.08 -42.76
C PHE A 62 78.94 -16.28 -44.21
N SER A 63 80.26 -16.37 -44.44
CA SER A 63 80.84 -16.64 -45.75
C SER A 63 80.40 -17.99 -46.34
N LYS A 64 80.34 -19.05 -45.52
CA LYS A 64 79.85 -20.37 -45.96
C LYS A 64 78.33 -20.40 -46.19
N PHE A 65 77.59 -19.56 -45.47
CA PHE A 65 76.15 -19.41 -45.70
C PHE A 65 75.85 -18.73 -47.04
N VAL A 66 76.65 -17.72 -47.42
CA VAL A 66 76.57 -17.09 -48.75
C VAL A 66 76.97 -18.07 -49.84
N GLU A 67 78.00 -18.88 -49.63
CA GLU A 67 78.47 -19.90 -50.57
C GLU A 67 77.42 -21.00 -50.81
N CYS A 68 76.77 -21.52 -49.75
CA CYS A 68 75.67 -22.47 -49.89
C CYS A 68 74.44 -21.86 -50.58
N ARG A 69 74.18 -20.56 -50.38
CA ARG A 69 73.06 -19.89 -51.06
C ARG A 69 73.31 -19.75 -52.56
N ILE A 70 74.54 -19.38 -52.95
CA ILE A 70 74.93 -19.26 -54.37
C ILE A 70 74.86 -20.63 -55.06
N VAL A 71 75.35 -21.71 -54.42
CA VAL A 71 75.25 -23.07 -54.97
C VAL A 71 73.80 -23.54 -55.09
N LEU A 72 72.93 -23.19 -54.14
CA LEU A 72 71.50 -23.50 -54.21
C LEU A 72 70.78 -22.70 -55.31
N GLU A 73 71.17 -21.45 -55.54
CA GLU A 73 70.66 -20.59 -56.62
C GLU A 73 71.11 -21.12 -58.00
N GLU A 74 72.36 -21.57 -58.15
CA GLU A 74 72.87 -22.22 -59.36
C GLU A 74 72.18 -23.56 -59.65
N ILE A 75 71.95 -24.40 -58.63
CA ILE A 75 71.19 -25.65 -58.78
C ILE A 75 69.73 -25.38 -59.20
N LEU A 76 69.12 -24.31 -58.67
CA LEU A 76 67.77 -23.87 -59.06
C LEU A 76 67.70 -23.36 -60.51
N GLU A 77 68.71 -22.61 -60.97
CA GLU A 77 68.79 -22.16 -62.36
C GLU A 77 69.06 -23.31 -63.34
N ASP A 78 69.89 -24.29 -62.95
CA ASP A 78 70.19 -25.47 -63.77
C ASP A 78 68.97 -26.42 -63.86
N MET A 79 68.17 -26.52 -62.78
CA MET A 79 66.88 -27.22 -62.78
C MET A 79 65.83 -26.54 -63.68
N ARG A 80 65.81 -25.19 -63.72
CA ARG A 80 64.93 -24.43 -64.64
C ARG A 80 65.33 -24.61 -66.10
N LYS A 81 66.63 -24.61 -66.43
CA LYS A 81 67.14 -24.80 -67.81
C LYS A 81 66.92 -26.22 -68.36
N LYS A 82 66.91 -27.24 -67.50
CA LYS A 82 66.69 -28.66 -67.88
C LYS A 82 65.22 -29.09 -67.97
N GLY A 83 64.26 -28.18 -67.76
CA GLY A 83 62.83 -28.46 -67.97
C GLY A 83 62.20 -29.50 -67.04
N LEU A 84 62.80 -29.76 -65.87
CA LEU A 84 62.29 -30.72 -64.88
C LEU A 84 61.14 -30.17 -64.00
N ASP A 85 60.76 -28.90 -64.15
CA ASP A 85 59.76 -28.22 -63.32
C ASP A 85 58.29 -28.44 -63.78
N VAL A 86 58.06 -29.06 -64.95
CA VAL A 86 56.70 -29.14 -65.55
C VAL A 86 55.99 -30.48 -65.32
N GLY A 87 56.72 -31.60 -65.20
CA GLY A 87 56.13 -32.94 -65.00
C GLY A 87 55.79 -33.27 -63.54
N MET A 88 56.70 -32.98 -62.61
CA MET A 88 56.51 -33.36 -61.20
C MET A 88 55.48 -32.46 -60.49
N SER A 89 55.42 -31.17 -60.85
CA SER A 89 54.52 -30.19 -60.24
C SER A 89 53.05 -30.46 -60.60
N SER A 90 52.78 -30.98 -61.80
CA SER A 90 51.43 -31.31 -62.26
C SER A 90 50.90 -32.60 -61.63
N GLU A 91 51.69 -33.68 -61.61
CA GLU A 91 51.32 -34.93 -60.92
C GLU A 91 51.22 -34.76 -59.40
N VAL A 92 52.11 -33.98 -58.77
CA VAL A 92 52.02 -33.69 -57.33
C VAL A 92 50.81 -32.81 -57.03
N LYS A 93 50.49 -31.82 -57.88
CA LYS A 93 49.25 -31.04 -57.71
C LYS A 93 48.00 -31.88 -57.92
N GLU A 94 48.00 -32.80 -58.87
CA GLU A 94 46.88 -33.70 -59.13
C GLU A 94 46.72 -34.72 -58.00
N ASN A 95 47.81 -35.27 -57.48
CA ASN A 95 47.81 -36.16 -56.32
C ASN A 95 47.43 -35.43 -55.03
N ILE A 96 47.88 -34.20 -54.81
CA ILE A 96 47.44 -33.36 -53.68
C ILE A 96 45.94 -33.07 -53.82
N LYS A 97 45.43 -32.72 -55.00
CA LYS A 97 44.00 -32.55 -55.23
C LYS A 97 43.21 -33.85 -54.99
N ASN A 98 43.74 -35.01 -55.41
CA ASN A 98 43.12 -36.31 -55.19
C ASN A 98 43.16 -36.76 -53.73
N ILE A 99 44.24 -36.42 -53.00
CA ILE A 99 44.34 -36.68 -51.56
C ILE A 99 43.44 -35.72 -50.80
N GLU A 100 43.36 -34.44 -51.17
CA GLU A 100 42.42 -33.48 -50.58
C GLU A 100 40.97 -33.85 -50.85
N SER A 101 40.63 -34.36 -52.05
CA SER A 101 39.28 -34.80 -52.37
C SER A 101 38.92 -36.09 -51.63
N LYS A 102 39.82 -37.06 -51.54
CA LYS A 102 39.64 -38.28 -50.73
C LYS A 102 39.60 -37.97 -49.24
N PHE A 103 40.46 -37.07 -48.75
CA PHE A 103 40.45 -36.63 -47.37
C PHE A 103 39.15 -35.87 -47.06
N LYS A 104 38.65 -34.99 -47.93
CA LYS A 104 37.34 -34.34 -47.77
C LYS A 104 36.17 -35.31 -47.88
N ALA A 105 36.25 -36.38 -48.66
CA ALA A 105 35.22 -37.42 -48.69
C ALA A 105 35.20 -38.23 -47.39
N ILE A 106 36.38 -38.67 -46.91
CA ILE A 106 36.54 -39.47 -45.69
C ILE A 106 36.25 -38.64 -44.43
N THR A 107 36.79 -37.42 -44.35
CA THR A 107 36.56 -36.52 -43.21
C THR A 107 35.26 -35.74 -43.32
N GLY A 108 34.67 -35.63 -44.51
CA GLY A 108 33.34 -35.04 -44.71
C GLY A 108 32.28 -35.82 -43.95
N GLU A 109 32.27 -37.15 -44.07
CA GLU A 109 31.35 -38.00 -43.29
C GLU A 109 31.74 -38.09 -41.81
N ILE A 110 33.03 -38.10 -41.46
CA ILE A 110 33.47 -38.23 -40.05
C ILE A 110 33.28 -36.92 -39.27
N LEU A 111 33.57 -35.75 -39.85
CA LEU A 111 33.30 -34.45 -39.23
C LEU A 111 31.80 -34.12 -39.26
N ALA A 112 31.09 -34.44 -40.35
CA ALA A 112 29.64 -34.27 -40.42
C ALA A 112 28.85 -35.30 -39.61
N ASN A 113 29.43 -36.42 -39.16
CA ASN A 113 28.76 -37.32 -38.21
C ASN A 113 29.17 -37.01 -36.77
N SER A 114 30.44 -36.76 -36.46
CA SER A 114 30.88 -36.47 -35.09
C SER A 114 30.45 -35.10 -34.56
N GLN A 115 30.47 -34.04 -35.38
CA GLN A 115 29.91 -32.74 -34.99
C GLN A 115 28.39 -32.77 -34.95
N TYR A 116 27.75 -33.56 -35.80
CA TYR A 116 26.29 -33.67 -35.89
C TYR A 116 25.72 -34.54 -34.78
N ASP A 117 26.43 -35.59 -34.34
CA ASP A 117 26.09 -36.39 -33.17
C ASP A 117 26.34 -35.61 -31.88
N ALA A 118 27.46 -34.88 -31.76
CA ALA A 118 27.69 -33.98 -30.62
C ALA A 118 26.66 -32.83 -30.55
N ASP A 119 26.28 -32.24 -31.69
CA ASP A 119 25.21 -31.25 -31.77
C ASP A 119 23.83 -31.87 -31.53
N ARG A 120 23.60 -33.12 -31.95
CA ARG A 120 22.34 -33.86 -31.71
C ARG A 120 22.18 -34.18 -30.23
N ASP A 121 23.24 -34.63 -29.56
CA ASP A 121 23.23 -34.90 -28.12
C ASP A 121 23.09 -33.61 -27.31
N ARG A 122 23.76 -32.54 -27.73
CA ARG A 122 23.61 -31.21 -27.12
C ARG A 122 22.19 -30.67 -27.32
N ARG A 123 21.61 -30.82 -28.51
CA ARG A 123 20.20 -30.48 -28.80
C ARG A 123 19.25 -31.35 -27.98
N ALA A 124 19.50 -32.65 -27.87
CA ALA A 124 18.69 -33.57 -27.09
C ALA A 124 18.74 -33.23 -25.59
N MET A 125 19.90 -32.84 -25.05
CA MET A 125 20.03 -32.35 -23.68
C MET A 125 19.27 -31.04 -23.46
N ILE A 126 19.35 -30.09 -24.41
CA ILE A 126 18.61 -28.83 -24.34
C ILE A 126 17.10 -29.08 -24.42
N ILE A 127 16.64 -29.93 -25.35
CA ILE A 127 15.22 -30.31 -25.48
C ILE A 127 14.74 -31.05 -24.23
N LYS A 128 15.56 -31.93 -23.63
CA LYS A 128 15.22 -32.62 -22.38
C LYS A 128 15.13 -31.65 -21.20
N ARG A 129 16.04 -30.68 -21.12
CA ARG A 129 16.06 -29.65 -20.07
C ARG A 129 14.89 -28.68 -20.17
N TYR A 130 14.51 -28.29 -21.39
CA TYR A 130 13.44 -27.32 -21.66
C TYR A 130 12.20 -27.99 -22.28
N LYS A 131 11.95 -29.25 -21.91
CA LYS A 131 10.91 -30.10 -22.52
C LYS A 131 9.53 -29.46 -22.46
N THR A 132 9.23 -28.76 -21.37
CA THR A 132 7.96 -28.09 -21.13
C THR A 132 7.76 -26.92 -22.09
N LEU A 133 8.78 -26.09 -22.31
CA LEU A 133 8.76 -24.99 -23.27
C LEU A 133 8.63 -25.47 -24.73
N PHE A 134 9.38 -26.51 -25.12
CA PHE A 134 9.34 -27.02 -26.49
C PHE A 134 8.02 -27.72 -26.84
N ASN A 135 7.34 -28.32 -25.86
CA ASN A 135 6.02 -28.96 -26.04
C ASN A 135 4.87 -28.12 -25.48
N LEU A 136 5.11 -26.83 -25.22
CA LEU A 136 4.20 -25.99 -24.43
C LEU A 136 2.81 -25.88 -25.06
N LYS A 137 2.75 -25.71 -26.38
CA LYS A 137 1.50 -25.56 -27.13
C LYS A 137 0.59 -26.78 -26.96
N ASP A 138 1.13 -27.98 -27.12
CA ASP A 138 0.36 -29.22 -27.03
C ASP A 138 -0.03 -29.54 -25.59
N LEU A 139 0.89 -29.32 -24.64
CA LEU A 139 0.62 -29.50 -23.22
C LEU A 139 -0.48 -28.56 -22.71
N LEU A 140 -0.47 -27.29 -23.12
CA LEU A 140 -1.53 -26.34 -22.76
C LEU A 140 -2.87 -26.72 -23.41
N LYS A 141 -2.88 -27.09 -24.69
CA LYS A 141 -4.10 -27.51 -25.39
C LYS A 141 -4.75 -28.73 -24.75
N ALA A 142 -3.95 -29.72 -24.35
CA ALA A 142 -4.43 -30.93 -23.70
C ALA A 142 -5.00 -30.70 -22.29
N ASN A 143 -4.66 -29.57 -21.65
CA ASN A 143 -5.05 -29.27 -20.26
C ASN A 143 -5.98 -28.05 -20.16
N LEU A 144 -6.62 -27.61 -21.25
CA LEU A 144 -7.56 -26.49 -21.25
C LEU A 144 -8.70 -26.68 -20.23
N SER A 145 -9.21 -27.91 -20.08
CA SER A 145 -10.25 -28.26 -19.11
C SER A 145 -9.74 -28.37 -17.66
N HIS A 146 -8.44 -28.56 -17.45
CA HIS A 146 -7.82 -28.73 -16.14
C HIS A 146 -7.10 -27.45 -15.71
N LYS A 147 -7.88 -26.47 -15.24
CA LYS A 147 -7.45 -25.09 -14.99
C LYS A 147 -6.16 -24.97 -14.16
N GLU A 148 -6.02 -25.71 -13.05
CA GLU A 148 -4.81 -25.66 -12.22
C GLU A 148 -3.56 -26.22 -12.91
N ARG A 149 -3.74 -27.32 -13.66
CA ARG A 149 -2.64 -27.96 -14.39
C ARG A 149 -2.20 -27.09 -15.55
N PHE A 150 -3.14 -26.43 -16.22
CA PHE A 150 -2.84 -25.42 -17.23
C PHE A 150 -1.94 -24.32 -16.68
N VAL A 151 -2.30 -23.72 -15.53
CA VAL A 151 -1.51 -22.66 -14.90
C VAL A 151 -0.11 -23.13 -14.51
N LYS A 152 0.02 -24.32 -13.93
CA LYS A 152 1.34 -24.89 -13.57
C LYS A 152 2.24 -25.06 -14.79
N ILE A 153 1.72 -25.66 -15.86
CA ILE A 153 2.44 -25.85 -17.12
C ILE A 153 2.85 -24.50 -17.73
N TYR A 154 1.93 -23.51 -17.70
CA TYR A 154 2.21 -22.18 -18.21
C TYR A 154 3.33 -21.48 -17.43
N GLN A 155 3.30 -21.51 -16.10
CA GLN A 155 4.34 -20.91 -15.24
C GLN A 155 5.71 -21.57 -15.44
N GLU A 156 5.73 -22.90 -15.51
CA GLU A 156 6.95 -23.66 -15.77
C GLU A 156 7.54 -23.32 -17.15
N GLY A 157 6.68 -23.29 -18.19
CA GLY A 157 7.06 -22.87 -19.53
C GLY A 157 7.54 -21.42 -19.58
N TYR A 158 6.91 -20.51 -18.83
CA TYR A 158 7.31 -19.10 -18.75
C TYR A 158 8.69 -18.93 -18.12
N ASN A 159 8.98 -19.65 -17.03
CA ASN A 159 10.30 -19.61 -16.39
C ASN A 159 11.39 -20.09 -17.35
N GLN A 160 11.13 -21.17 -18.08
CA GLN A 160 12.03 -21.68 -19.13
C GLN A 160 12.18 -20.67 -20.29
N TYR A 161 11.11 -19.98 -20.67
CA TYR A 161 11.14 -18.92 -21.68
C TYR A 161 12.02 -17.73 -21.23
N LEU A 162 11.91 -17.30 -19.97
CA LEU A 162 12.69 -16.19 -19.42
C LEU A 162 14.20 -16.45 -19.51
N GLU A 163 14.64 -17.68 -19.21
CA GLU A 163 16.06 -18.09 -19.34
C GLU A 163 16.58 -17.97 -20.79
N LEU A 164 15.70 -18.22 -21.77
CA LEU A 164 16.06 -18.33 -23.19
C LEU A 164 15.52 -17.19 -24.06
N ARG A 165 15.02 -16.10 -23.46
CA ARG A 165 14.26 -15.03 -24.15
C ARG A 165 15.00 -14.36 -25.31
N ARG A 166 16.34 -14.47 -25.35
CA ARG A 166 17.19 -13.89 -26.41
C ARG A 166 17.13 -14.68 -27.72
N SER A 167 16.64 -15.92 -27.71
CA SER A 167 16.51 -16.75 -28.90
C SER A 167 15.25 -16.43 -29.70
N LYS A 168 15.41 -16.08 -30.98
CA LYS A 168 14.28 -15.82 -31.91
C LYS A 168 13.37 -17.03 -32.08
N HIS A 169 13.93 -18.25 -32.04
CA HIS A 169 13.14 -19.48 -32.11
C HIS A 169 12.24 -19.65 -30.88
N VAL A 170 12.76 -19.38 -29.69
CA VAL A 170 12.01 -19.45 -28.43
C VAL A 170 10.95 -18.36 -28.34
N GLN A 171 11.23 -17.16 -28.86
CA GLN A 171 10.23 -16.10 -29.01
C GLN A 171 9.06 -16.52 -29.91
N ASN A 172 9.33 -17.18 -31.04
CA ASN A 172 8.29 -17.70 -31.92
C ASN A 172 7.46 -18.81 -31.25
N LEU A 173 8.10 -19.72 -30.50
CA LEU A 173 7.41 -20.74 -29.72
C LEU A 173 6.48 -20.12 -28.68
N TRP A 174 6.95 -19.11 -27.94
CA TRP A 174 6.13 -18.38 -26.98
C TRP A 174 4.99 -17.60 -27.64
N ALA A 175 5.22 -16.98 -28.80
CA ALA A 175 4.17 -16.30 -29.55
C ALA A 175 3.08 -17.29 -30.03
N SER A 176 3.45 -18.54 -30.32
CA SER A 176 2.53 -19.57 -30.83
C SER A 176 1.46 -20.05 -29.83
N ILE A 177 1.64 -19.76 -28.53
CA ILE A 177 0.67 -20.13 -27.48
C ILE A 177 -0.35 -19.03 -27.19
N LYS A 178 -0.23 -17.86 -27.84
CA LYS A 178 -1.08 -16.68 -27.59
C LYS A 178 -2.58 -16.99 -27.71
N GLU A 179 -2.99 -17.69 -28.75
CA GLU A 179 -4.40 -18.05 -28.98
C GLU A 179 -4.94 -19.00 -27.90
N ILE A 180 -4.16 -20.03 -27.53
CA ILE A 180 -4.55 -20.99 -26.49
C ILE A 180 -4.69 -20.28 -25.14
N ARG A 181 -3.79 -19.34 -24.86
CA ARG A 181 -3.87 -18.50 -23.67
C ARG A 181 -5.14 -17.65 -23.67
N ILE A 182 -5.48 -17.01 -24.79
CA ILE A 182 -6.71 -16.21 -24.89
C ILE A 182 -7.94 -17.07 -24.61
N VAL A 183 -8.03 -18.26 -25.22
CA VAL A 183 -9.14 -19.20 -24.98
C VAL A 183 -9.26 -19.56 -23.50
N PHE A 184 -8.14 -19.86 -22.84
CA PHE A 184 -8.13 -20.13 -21.40
C PHE A 184 -8.60 -18.93 -20.57
N LEU A 185 -8.08 -17.73 -20.86
CA LEU A 185 -8.45 -16.51 -20.15
C LEU A 185 -9.93 -16.16 -20.34
N GLU A 186 -10.49 -16.38 -21.54
CA GLU A 186 -11.92 -16.20 -21.81
C GLU A 186 -12.79 -17.21 -21.05
N ASP A 187 -12.35 -18.47 -20.95
CA ASP A 187 -13.06 -19.50 -20.16
C ASP A 187 -13.07 -19.12 -18.67
N ILE A 188 -11.92 -18.75 -18.12
CA ILE A 188 -11.81 -18.25 -16.74
C ILE A 188 -12.66 -16.99 -16.53
N TYR A 189 -12.70 -16.08 -17.51
CA TYR A 189 -13.51 -14.88 -17.41
C TYR A 189 -15.01 -15.18 -17.37
N LYS A 190 -15.49 -16.17 -18.14
CA LYS A 190 -16.89 -16.64 -18.07
C LYS A 190 -17.21 -17.21 -16.70
N GLU A 191 -16.29 -17.94 -16.07
CA GLU A 191 -16.46 -18.45 -14.71
C GLU A 191 -16.53 -17.31 -13.67
N ILE A 192 -15.70 -16.28 -13.82
CA ILE A 192 -15.73 -15.07 -12.97
C ILE A 192 -17.08 -14.33 -13.11
N GLN A 193 -17.65 -14.31 -14.31
CA GLN A 193 -18.96 -13.68 -14.59
C GLN A 193 -20.16 -14.57 -14.23
N SER A 194 -19.95 -15.85 -13.94
CA SER A 194 -21.02 -16.79 -13.67
C SER A 194 -21.80 -16.40 -12.41
N GLN A 195 -23.13 -16.32 -12.54
CA GLN A 195 -24.01 -16.02 -11.41
C GLN A 195 -24.03 -17.15 -10.37
N ASN A 196 -23.77 -18.39 -10.80
CA ASN A 196 -23.83 -19.58 -9.94
C ASN A 196 -22.63 -19.74 -9.00
N ASN A 197 -21.50 -19.11 -9.32
CA ASN A 197 -20.28 -19.23 -8.53
C ASN A 197 -20.36 -18.36 -7.26
N SER A 198 -19.95 -18.90 -6.12
CA SER A 198 -19.75 -18.14 -4.88
C SER A 198 -18.60 -17.13 -5.05
N PHE A 199 -18.55 -16.11 -4.19
CA PHE A 199 -17.46 -15.13 -4.27
C PHE A 199 -16.07 -15.74 -4.00
N ILE A 200 -15.99 -16.80 -3.19
CA ILE A 200 -14.73 -17.52 -2.95
C ILE A 200 -14.26 -18.22 -4.22
N GLU A 201 -15.16 -18.84 -4.97
CA GLU A 201 -14.85 -19.44 -6.27
C GLU A 201 -14.46 -18.38 -7.30
N VAL A 202 -15.12 -17.22 -7.30
CA VAL A 202 -14.74 -16.08 -8.14
C VAL A 202 -13.31 -15.62 -7.83
N LEU A 203 -12.94 -15.48 -6.55
CA LEU A 203 -11.56 -15.13 -6.16
C LEU A 203 -10.56 -16.19 -6.61
N TYR A 204 -10.90 -17.48 -6.49
CA TYR A 204 -10.05 -18.56 -6.98
C TYR A 204 -9.81 -18.47 -8.50
N TYR A 205 -10.85 -18.22 -9.30
CA TYR A 205 -10.70 -18.05 -10.74
C TYR A 205 -9.92 -16.79 -11.09
N PHE A 206 -10.11 -15.72 -10.32
CA PHE A 206 -9.33 -14.49 -10.45
C PHE A 206 -7.83 -14.74 -10.22
N ASP A 207 -7.46 -15.50 -9.18
CA ASP A 207 -6.08 -15.90 -8.92
C ASP A 207 -5.46 -16.67 -10.08
N LEU A 208 -6.22 -17.58 -10.71
CA LEU A 208 -5.76 -18.31 -11.89
C LEU A 208 -5.59 -17.39 -13.10
N TYR A 209 -6.49 -16.41 -13.29
CA TYR A 209 -6.40 -15.43 -14.37
C TYR A 209 -5.10 -14.64 -14.30
N PHE A 210 -4.77 -14.04 -13.14
CA PHE A 210 -3.58 -13.20 -12.99
C PHE A 210 -2.25 -13.96 -13.00
N LYS A 211 -2.28 -15.28 -12.78
CA LYS A 211 -1.10 -16.14 -12.97
C LYS A 211 -0.74 -16.36 -14.44
N VAL A 212 -1.70 -16.16 -15.36
CA VAL A 212 -1.54 -16.43 -16.80
C VAL A 212 -1.54 -15.15 -17.64
N CYS A 213 -2.27 -14.11 -17.21
CA CYS A 213 -2.35 -12.85 -17.93
C CYS A 213 -0.97 -12.15 -18.01
N GLU A 214 -0.67 -11.56 -19.18
CA GLU A 214 0.56 -10.77 -19.38
C GLU A 214 0.50 -9.42 -18.67
N SER A 215 -0.70 -8.83 -18.58
CA SER A 215 -0.93 -7.56 -17.91
C SER A 215 -1.48 -7.81 -16.51
N LYS A 216 -0.69 -7.48 -15.49
CA LYS A 216 -1.14 -7.50 -14.09
C LYS A 216 -2.10 -6.35 -13.76
N THR A 217 -2.41 -5.48 -14.72
CA THR A 217 -3.25 -4.29 -14.55
C THR A 217 -4.47 -4.32 -15.47
N ASP A 218 -5.03 -5.52 -15.70
CA ASP A 218 -6.29 -5.66 -16.44
C ASP A 218 -7.48 -5.10 -15.63
N ARG A 219 -7.72 -3.80 -15.82
CA ARG A 219 -8.72 -3.04 -15.07
C ARG A 219 -10.15 -3.51 -15.31
N LYS A 220 -10.45 -4.09 -16.48
CA LYS A 220 -11.79 -4.63 -16.78
C LYS A 220 -12.13 -5.77 -15.83
N ILE A 221 -11.15 -6.63 -15.56
CA ILE A 221 -11.34 -7.78 -14.68
C ILE A 221 -11.34 -7.36 -13.22
N MET A 222 -10.48 -6.43 -12.82
CA MET A 222 -10.54 -5.84 -11.47
C MET A 222 -11.90 -5.20 -11.18
N ASN A 223 -12.47 -4.45 -12.13
CA ASN A 223 -13.84 -3.92 -12.02
C ASN A 223 -14.88 -5.03 -11.89
N THR A 224 -14.72 -6.12 -12.64
CA THR A 224 -15.63 -7.28 -12.57
C THR A 224 -15.55 -7.95 -11.19
N LEU A 225 -14.37 -8.02 -10.58
CA LEU A 225 -14.20 -8.52 -9.21
C LEU A 225 -14.87 -7.60 -8.18
N LEU A 226 -14.72 -6.28 -8.32
CA LEU A 226 -15.38 -5.30 -7.45
C LEU A 226 -16.92 -5.42 -7.53
N LEU A 227 -17.45 -5.57 -8.74
CA LEU A 227 -18.89 -5.80 -8.95
C LEU A 227 -19.36 -7.09 -8.27
N ASN A 228 -18.63 -8.18 -8.47
CA ASN A 228 -18.92 -9.46 -7.82
C ASN A 228 -18.85 -9.36 -6.28
N PHE A 229 -17.90 -8.60 -5.74
CA PHE A 229 -17.83 -8.37 -4.29
C PHE A 229 -19.08 -7.66 -3.79
N LYS A 230 -19.53 -6.63 -4.51
CA LYS A 230 -20.76 -5.91 -4.17
C LYS A 230 -21.98 -6.83 -4.21
N GLU A 231 -22.21 -7.52 -5.32
CA GLU A 231 -23.43 -8.34 -5.52
C GLU A 231 -23.44 -9.61 -4.67
N LYS A 232 -22.30 -10.31 -4.57
CA LYS A 232 -22.21 -11.64 -3.94
C LYS A 232 -21.73 -11.62 -2.49
N VAL A 233 -21.27 -10.48 -1.98
CA VAL A 233 -20.87 -10.34 -0.55
C VAL A 233 -21.70 -9.27 0.13
N LEU A 234 -21.73 -8.05 -0.41
CA LEU A 234 -22.37 -6.93 0.29
C LEU A 234 -23.89 -6.96 0.18
N ASP A 235 -24.45 -7.30 -0.97
CA ASP A 235 -25.90 -7.26 -1.21
C ASP A 235 -26.64 -8.52 -0.75
N VAL A 236 -25.91 -9.51 -0.24
CA VAL A 236 -26.47 -10.73 0.34
C VAL A 236 -27.23 -10.41 1.63
N PRO A 237 -28.47 -10.91 1.80
CA PRO A 237 -29.21 -10.75 3.05
C PRO A 237 -28.49 -11.49 4.19
N TYR A 238 -28.42 -10.86 5.36
CA TYR A 238 -27.81 -11.44 6.55
C TYR A 238 -28.84 -11.61 7.67
N VAL A 239 -28.73 -12.72 8.41
CA VAL A 239 -29.51 -12.97 9.62
C VAL A 239 -28.76 -12.43 10.84
N GLU A 240 -27.46 -12.74 10.93
CA GLU A 240 -26.62 -12.30 12.05
C GLU A 240 -25.54 -11.32 11.61
N LYS A 241 -25.66 -10.08 12.07
CA LYS A 241 -24.79 -8.95 11.71
C LYS A 241 -23.31 -9.23 12.02
N GLY A 242 -23.03 -9.92 13.13
CA GLY A 242 -21.67 -10.20 13.58
C GLY A 242 -20.92 -11.14 12.64
N TYR A 243 -21.52 -12.27 12.26
CA TYR A 243 -20.93 -13.20 11.29
C TYR A 243 -20.78 -12.55 9.92
N PHE A 244 -21.83 -11.85 9.45
CA PHE A 244 -21.78 -11.15 8.17
C PHE A 244 -20.59 -10.17 8.06
N LEU A 245 -20.40 -9.30 9.06
CA LEU A 245 -19.28 -8.37 9.06
C LEU A 245 -17.91 -9.08 9.15
N LYS A 246 -17.84 -10.23 9.82
CA LYS A 246 -16.60 -11.00 9.93
C LYS A 246 -16.20 -11.58 8.56
N ASP A 247 -17.15 -12.20 7.88
CA ASP A 247 -16.92 -12.82 6.58
C ASP A 247 -16.68 -11.76 5.51
N THR A 248 -17.44 -10.66 5.55
CA THR A 248 -17.23 -9.50 4.67
C THR A 248 -15.84 -8.92 4.84
N ASN A 249 -15.36 -8.74 6.07
CA ASN A 249 -14.01 -8.20 6.31
C ASN A 249 -12.91 -9.14 5.82
N PHE A 250 -13.09 -10.45 5.97
CA PHE A 250 -12.15 -11.43 5.44
C PHE A 250 -12.07 -11.37 3.91
N LEU A 251 -13.23 -11.35 3.24
CA LEU A 251 -13.31 -11.27 1.77
C LEU A 251 -12.84 -9.92 1.24
N TYR A 252 -13.09 -8.83 1.97
CA TYR A 252 -12.58 -7.50 1.68
C TYR A 252 -11.06 -7.48 1.62
N LEU A 253 -10.38 -8.00 2.65
CA LEU A 253 -8.92 -8.02 2.70
C LEU A 253 -8.33 -8.83 1.54
N LYS A 254 -8.93 -9.98 1.21
CA LYS A 254 -8.51 -10.78 0.05
C LYS A 254 -8.68 -10.02 -1.26
N THR A 255 -9.83 -9.37 -1.44
CA THR A 255 -10.12 -8.59 -2.66
C THR A 255 -9.15 -7.42 -2.81
N MET A 256 -8.80 -6.76 -1.71
CA MET A 256 -7.96 -5.56 -1.71
C MET A 256 -6.58 -5.78 -2.32
N ILE A 257 -5.97 -6.94 -2.11
CA ILE A 257 -4.63 -7.31 -2.63
C ILE A 257 -4.61 -7.39 -4.16
N HIS A 258 -5.76 -7.61 -4.78
CA HIS A 258 -5.89 -7.83 -6.22
C HIS A 258 -6.22 -6.58 -7.04
N LEU A 259 -6.51 -5.46 -6.37
CA LEU A 259 -7.00 -4.24 -7.00
C LEU A 259 -5.91 -3.18 -7.12
N ASP A 260 -6.04 -2.31 -8.12
CA ASP A 260 -5.25 -1.09 -8.19
C ASP A 260 -5.68 -0.08 -7.11
N LYS A 261 -4.87 0.96 -6.89
CA LYS A 261 -5.09 1.96 -5.84
C LYS A 261 -6.44 2.66 -5.91
N GLU A 262 -6.95 2.89 -7.11
CA GLU A 262 -8.21 3.60 -7.31
C GLU A 262 -9.38 2.70 -6.92
N LEU A 263 -9.37 1.46 -7.41
CA LEU A 263 -10.40 0.47 -7.09
C LEU A 263 -10.35 0.01 -5.62
N GLN A 264 -9.17 0.04 -5.00
CA GLN A 264 -9.03 -0.16 -3.55
C GLN A 264 -9.79 0.91 -2.75
N ARG A 265 -9.78 2.17 -3.19
CA ARG A 265 -10.58 3.23 -2.55
C ARG A 265 -12.07 3.02 -2.74
N ASP A 266 -12.48 2.65 -3.96
CA ASP A 266 -13.90 2.38 -4.26
C ASP A 266 -14.42 1.19 -3.47
N LEU A 267 -13.62 0.12 -3.35
CA LEU A 267 -13.92 -1.02 -2.48
C LEU A 267 -14.12 -0.58 -1.02
N THR A 268 -13.21 0.25 -0.51
CA THR A 268 -13.27 0.77 0.87
C THR A 268 -14.53 1.59 1.10
N LYS A 269 -14.87 2.46 0.14
CA LYS A 269 -16.09 3.27 0.20
C LYS A 269 -17.33 2.39 0.24
N THR A 270 -17.42 1.41 -0.67
CA THR A 270 -18.56 0.49 -0.77
C THR A 270 -18.71 -0.36 0.51
N LEU A 271 -17.60 -0.84 1.09
CA LEU A 271 -17.59 -1.53 2.38
C LEU A 271 -18.23 -0.65 3.47
N PHE A 272 -17.72 0.57 3.64
CA PHE A 272 -18.17 1.44 4.72
C PHE A 272 -19.60 1.96 4.53
N GLU A 273 -20.08 2.11 3.30
CA GLU A 273 -21.50 2.37 3.02
C GLU A 273 -22.39 1.22 3.54
N LYS A 274 -22.01 -0.04 3.30
CA LYS A 274 -22.75 -1.19 3.82
C LYS A 274 -22.65 -1.29 5.35
N VAL A 275 -21.46 -1.09 5.90
CA VAL A 275 -21.23 -1.10 7.36
C VAL A 275 -22.07 -0.03 8.06
N LYS A 276 -22.15 1.18 7.49
CA LYS A 276 -23.01 2.26 7.98
C LYS A 276 -24.47 1.84 8.06
N ASN A 277 -25.00 1.20 7.01
CA ASN A 277 -26.38 0.70 7.00
C ASN A 277 -26.64 -0.33 8.11
N ILE A 278 -25.67 -1.21 8.37
CA ILE A 278 -25.75 -2.17 9.47
C ILE A 278 -25.71 -1.45 10.82
N PHE A 279 -24.80 -0.50 10.99
CA PHE A 279 -24.66 0.27 12.22
C PHE A 279 -25.89 1.11 12.54
N ASN A 280 -26.62 1.60 11.54
CA ASN A 280 -27.86 2.37 11.73
C ASN A 280 -28.98 1.60 12.44
N THR A 281 -28.98 0.27 12.34
CA THR A 281 -29.97 -0.59 13.01
C THR A 281 -29.40 -1.36 14.20
N SER A 282 -28.14 -1.11 14.57
CA SER A 282 -27.42 -1.89 15.60
C SER A 282 -27.41 -1.20 16.96
N SER A 283 -27.12 -1.96 18.03
CA SER A 283 -26.88 -1.38 19.36
C SER A 283 -25.56 -0.60 19.40
N LEU A 284 -25.46 0.32 20.35
CA LEU A 284 -24.26 1.11 20.55
C LEU A 284 -23.05 0.21 20.90
N GLU A 285 -23.22 -0.77 21.79
CA GLU A 285 -22.18 -1.72 22.16
C GLU A 285 -21.61 -2.47 20.95
N PHE A 286 -22.49 -2.90 20.04
CA PHE A 286 -22.08 -3.57 18.80
C PHE A 286 -21.20 -2.65 17.95
N ILE A 287 -21.62 -1.41 17.74
CA ILE A 287 -20.88 -0.42 16.96
C ILE A 287 -19.49 -0.20 17.56
N LYS A 288 -19.39 -0.02 18.88
CA LYS A 288 -18.10 0.20 19.56
C LYS A 288 -17.13 -0.95 19.38
N ILE A 289 -17.59 -2.19 19.49
CA ILE A 289 -16.76 -3.37 19.27
C ILE A 289 -16.23 -3.39 17.82
N TRP A 290 -17.10 -3.16 16.85
CA TRP A 290 -16.72 -3.23 15.44
C TRP A 290 -15.85 -2.05 14.98
N MET A 291 -16.07 -0.84 15.51
CA MET A 291 -15.20 0.30 15.22
C MET A 291 -13.75 0.04 15.62
N LYS A 292 -13.52 -0.59 16.77
CA LYS A 292 -12.18 -1.02 17.20
C LYS A 292 -11.56 -2.02 16.22
N LYS A 293 -12.37 -2.93 15.67
CA LYS A 293 -11.91 -3.89 14.64
C LYS A 293 -11.56 -3.18 13.34
N TYR A 294 -12.40 -2.26 12.86
CA TYR A 294 -12.13 -1.50 11.62
C TYR A 294 -10.89 -0.62 11.72
N LYS A 295 -10.60 -0.05 12.89
CA LYS A 295 -9.35 0.70 13.10
C LYS A 295 -8.10 -0.16 12.86
N ARG A 296 -8.17 -1.47 13.10
CA ARG A 296 -7.06 -2.43 12.96
C ARG A 296 -7.13 -3.27 11.68
N LEU A 297 -8.20 -3.15 10.90
CA LEU A 297 -8.44 -4.04 9.77
C LEU A 297 -7.41 -3.82 8.66
N ILE A 298 -7.20 -2.57 8.24
CA ILE A 298 -6.30 -2.26 7.14
C ILE A 298 -4.84 -2.57 7.48
N SER A 299 -4.44 -2.51 8.76
CA SER A 299 -3.11 -2.89 9.20
C SER A 299 -2.80 -4.39 9.12
N MET A 300 -3.78 -5.23 8.76
CA MET A 300 -3.55 -6.67 8.55
C MET A 300 -2.95 -6.99 7.17
N ILE A 301 -2.91 -6.01 6.26
CA ILE A 301 -2.36 -6.14 4.92
C ILE A 301 -1.35 -5.03 4.66
N ASP A 302 -0.34 -5.34 3.84
CA ASP A 302 0.62 -4.35 3.37
C ASP A 302 0.02 -3.59 2.19
N VAL A 303 -0.33 -2.31 2.42
CA VAL A 303 -0.94 -1.43 1.42
C VAL A 303 -0.23 -0.09 1.42
N ASP A 304 -0.23 0.55 0.25
CA ASP A 304 0.35 1.88 0.09
C ASP A 304 -0.23 2.90 1.07
N LEU A 305 0.62 3.80 1.55
CA LEU A 305 0.25 4.86 2.49
C LEU A 305 -0.95 5.68 2.00
N GLU A 306 -1.02 5.92 0.70
CA GLU A 306 -2.10 6.65 0.03
C GLU A 306 -3.47 5.98 0.20
N VAL A 307 -3.49 4.65 0.17
CA VAL A 307 -4.71 3.83 0.31
C VAL A 307 -5.10 3.73 1.78
N SER A 308 -4.11 3.55 2.66
CA SER A 308 -4.30 3.56 4.11
C SER A 308 -4.87 4.92 4.59
N SER A 309 -4.34 6.03 4.09
CA SER A 309 -4.85 7.38 4.39
C SER A 309 -6.30 7.57 3.91
N ALA A 310 -6.61 7.10 2.69
CA ALA A 310 -7.98 7.14 2.17
C ALA A 310 -8.93 6.29 3.03
N TYR A 311 -8.49 5.11 3.49
CA TYR A 311 -9.25 4.25 4.38
C TYR A 311 -9.64 4.94 5.69
N PHE A 312 -8.66 5.56 6.37
CA PHE A 312 -8.94 6.27 7.63
C PHE A 312 -9.81 7.52 7.41
N THR A 313 -9.66 8.19 6.27
CA THR A 313 -10.51 9.33 5.89
C THR A 313 -11.97 8.91 5.69
N ILE A 314 -12.22 7.82 4.96
CA ILE A 314 -13.56 7.26 4.75
C ILE A 314 -14.15 6.77 6.08
N LEU A 315 -13.34 6.12 6.92
CA LEU A 315 -13.75 5.71 8.28
C LEU A 315 -14.16 6.91 9.15
N LYS A 316 -13.37 7.99 9.14
CA LYS A 316 -13.69 9.26 9.83
C LYS A 316 -14.98 9.88 9.31
N SER A 317 -15.20 9.87 7.99
CA SER A 317 -16.46 10.33 7.38
C SER A 317 -17.66 9.49 7.83
N MET A 318 -17.53 8.15 7.87
CA MET A 318 -18.59 7.28 8.35
C MET A 318 -18.92 7.54 9.83
N LYS A 319 -17.91 7.73 10.69
CA LYS A 319 -18.11 8.08 12.10
C LYS A 319 -18.89 9.40 12.24
N LYS A 320 -18.54 10.42 11.45
CA LYS A 320 -19.26 11.70 11.40
C LYS A 320 -20.73 11.51 11.06
N ASP A 321 -21.02 10.71 10.04
CA ASP A 321 -22.39 10.44 9.64
C ASP A 321 -23.19 9.69 10.72
N LEU A 322 -22.56 8.74 11.40
CA LEU A 322 -23.19 8.02 12.52
C LEU A 322 -23.54 8.95 13.69
N VAL A 323 -22.63 9.87 14.04
CA VAL A 323 -22.89 10.89 15.06
C VAL A 323 -24.10 11.75 14.65
N ASN A 324 -24.12 12.23 13.41
CA ASN A 324 -25.22 13.07 12.90
C ASN A 324 -26.56 12.34 12.86
N GLN A 325 -26.57 11.05 12.51
CA GLN A 325 -27.78 10.24 12.39
C GLN A 325 -28.33 9.78 13.75
N ARG A 326 -27.46 9.46 14.71
CA ARG A 326 -27.89 8.99 16.04
C ARG A 326 -28.27 10.14 16.96
N MET A 327 -27.48 11.21 16.97
CA MET A 327 -27.77 12.39 17.77
C MET A 327 -28.75 13.30 17.01
N THR A 328 -30.03 13.04 17.23
CA THR A 328 -31.15 13.75 16.62
C THR A 328 -31.68 14.87 17.52
N GLN A 329 -32.30 15.89 16.93
CA GLN A 329 -32.91 17.02 17.65
C GLN A 329 -34.00 16.58 18.65
N ASP A 330 -34.73 15.52 18.33
CA ASP A 330 -35.86 15.04 19.13
C ASP A 330 -35.46 14.22 20.36
N CYS A 331 -34.16 13.93 20.57
CA CYS A 331 -33.74 13.15 21.73
C CYS A 331 -33.91 13.96 23.05
N CYS A 332 -34.30 13.29 24.14
CA CYS A 332 -34.24 13.92 25.46
C CYS A 332 -32.77 14.15 25.88
N LEU A 333 -32.52 15.11 26.78
CA LEU A 333 -31.16 15.40 27.25
C LEU A 333 -30.47 14.19 27.89
N ASP A 334 -31.23 13.31 28.55
CA ASP A 334 -30.68 12.09 29.17
C ASP A 334 -30.18 11.11 28.11
N LYS A 335 -30.93 10.92 27.02
CA LYS A 335 -30.51 10.12 25.86
C LYS A 335 -29.31 10.76 25.15
N LEU A 336 -29.32 12.09 24.99
CA LEU A 336 -28.21 12.84 24.41
C LEU A 336 -26.91 12.62 25.20
N LYS A 337 -27.00 12.60 26.54
CA LYS A 337 -25.86 12.31 27.43
C LYS A 337 -25.30 10.90 27.23
N THR A 338 -26.18 9.90 27.16
CA THR A 338 -25.76 8.51 26.90
C THR A 338 -25.08 8.36 25.55
N GLU A 339 -25.67 8.93 24.49
CA GLU A 339 -25.08 8.90 23.14
C GLU A 339 -23.77 9.68 23.06
N PHE A 340 -23.69 10.83 23.75
CA PHE A 340 -22.48 11.63 23.82
C PHE A 340 -21.33 10.83 24.45
N ASN A 341 -21.54 10.24 25.63
CA ASN A 341 -20.52 9.43 26.31
C ASN A 341 -20.08 8.25 25.45
N PHE A 342 -21.04 7.60 24.77
CA PHE A 342 -20.74 6.54 23.83
C PHE A 342 -19.78 7.00 22.72
N PHE A 343 -20.06 8.14 22.07
CA PHE A 343 -19.23 8.65 20.98
C PHE A 343 -17.89 9.20 21.47
N VAL A 344 -17.81 9.79 22.67
CA VAL A 344 -16.52 10.24 23.27
C VAL A 344 -15.52 9.08 23.39
N GLU A 345 -15.98 7.89 23.78
CA GLU A 345 -15.13 6.70 23.91
C GLU A 345 -14.76 6.06 22.56
N MET A 346 -15.56 6.31 21.52
CA MET A 346 -15.37 5.75 20.19
C MET A 346 -14.44 6.62 19.32
N LEU A 347 -14.54 7.94 19.45
CA LEU A 347 -13.83 8.92 18.63
C LEU A 347 -12.40 9.17 19.13
N GLU A 348 -11.50 9.44 18.19
CA GLU A 348 -10.14 9.87 18.48
C GLU A 348 -10.12 11.35 18.90
N GLN A 349 -9.04 11.80 19.55
CA GLN A 349 -8.98 13.17 20.08
C GLN A 349 -9.19 14.23 18.98
N ASP A 350 -8.62 14.02 17.79
CA ASP A 350 -8.78 14.87 16.61
C ASP A 350 -10.14 14.72 15.90
N GLU A 351 -10.99 13.80 16.34
CA GLU A 351 -12.34 13.58 15.80
C GLU A 351 -13.42 14.11 16.76
N LYS A 352 -13.11 14.35 18.03
CA LYS A 352 -14.08 14.79 19.03
C LYS A 352 -14.76 16.11 18.71
N TYR A 353 -14.10 17.00 17.94
CA TYR A 353 -14.72 18.23 17.45
C TYR A 353 -16.05 18.00 16.70
N ILE A 354 -16.18 16.84 16.03
CA ILE A 354 -17.39 16.47 15.28
C ILE A 354 -18.57 16.23 16.24
N LEU A 355 -18.29 15.53 17.35
CA LEU A 355 -19.27 15.28 18.39
C LEU A 355 -19.69 16.57 19.10
N TYR A 356 -18.69 17.37 19.46
CA TYR A 356 -18.88 18.64 20.15
C TYR A 356 -19.70 19.64 19.33
N SER A 357 -19.34 19.85 18.06
CA SER A 357 -20.08 20.73 17.16
C SER A 357 -21.53 20.26 16.94
N ARG A 358 -21.76 18.95 16.78
CA ARG A 358 -23.11 18.39 16.65
C ARG A 358 -23.94 18.58 17.93
N PHE A 359 -23.33 18.36 19.10
CA PHE A 359 -23.98 18.61 20.38
C PHE A 359 -24.42 20.07 20.53
N LEU A 360 -23.54 21.02 20.27
CA LEU A 360 -23.86 22.46 20.32
C LEU A 360 -25.00 22.82 19.37
N GLN A 361 -25.01 22.26 18.17
CA GLN A 361 -26.09 22.46 17.21
C GLN A 361 -27.44 22.00 17.78
N ILE A 362 -27.51 20.80 18.36
CA ILE A 362 -28.75 20.25 18.95
C ILE A 362 -29.23 21.13 20.11
N VAL A 363 -28.33 21.58 20.99
CA VAL A 363 -28.70 22.47 22.09
C VAL A 363 -29.28 23.79 21.57
N ARG A 364 -28.61 24.42 20.58
CA ARG A 364 -29.11 25.65 19.94
C ARG A 364 -30.49 25.48 19.31
N GLU A 365 -30.71 24.34 18.65
CA GLU A 365 -32.00 24.05 18.02
C GLU A 365 -33.10 23.85 19.06
N LYS A 366 -32.84 23.10 20.14
CA LYS A 366 -33.78 22.94 21.26
C LYS A 366 -34.15 24.26 21.93
N VAL A 367 -33.18 25.16 22.07
CA VAL A 367 -33.41 26.53 22.56
C VAL A 367 -34.36 27.30 21.63
N LYS A 368 -34.17 27.18 20.32
CA LYS A 368 -35.00 27.87 19.31
C LYS A 368 -36.44 27.37 19.31
N THR A 369 -36.66 26.06 19.47
CA THR A 369 -38.00 25.44 19.47
C THR A 369 -38.84 25.77 20.70
N GLY A 370 -38.28 26.48 21.69
CA GLY A 370 -39.00 26.91 22.88
C GLY A 370 -38.96 25.85 23.98
N VAL A 371 -38.12 26.09 24.97
CA VAL A 371 -38.05 25.26 26.18
C VAL A 371 -39.04 25.79 27.21
N GLN A 372 -39.93 24.94 27.72
CA GLN A 372 -41.00 25.33 28.65
C GLN A 372 -40.50 25.70 30.06
N LYS A 373 -39.36 25.15 30.50
CA LYS A 373 -38.72 25.44 31.80
C LYS A 373 -37.22 25.62 31.59
N MET A 374 -36.78 26.86 31.46
CA MET A 374 -35.42 27.17 31.03
C MET A 374 -34.40 27.00 32.16
N ASP A 375 -34.75 27.33 33.40
CA ASP A 375 -33.95 26.99 34.59
C ASP A 375 -33.58 25.50 34.68
N LEU A 376 -34.57 24.61 34.60
CA LEU A 376 -34.36 23.15 34.65
C LEU A 376 -33.51 22.66 33.45
N PHE A 377 -33.63 23.32 32.30
CA PHE A 377 -32.84 23.01 31.12
C PHE A 377 -31.39 23.44 31.29
N ILE A 378 -31.13 24.63 31.85
CA ILE A 378 -29.78 25.12 32.16
C ILE A 378 -29.12 24.21 33.21
N GLU A 379 -29.85 23.78 34.24
CA GLU A 379 -29.34 22.84 35.24
C GLU A 379 -28.91 21.51 34.60
N LYS A 380 -29.74 20.93 33.73
CA LYS A 380 -29.37 19.72 32.98
C LYS A 380 -28.20 19.95 32.02
N LEU A 381 -28.06 21.14 31.44
CA LEU A 381 -26.91 21.48 30.59
C LEU A 381 -25.59 21.53 31.38
N ASN A 382 -25.62 21.92 32.65
CA ASN A 382 -24.42 21.93 33.50
C ASN A 382 -23.83 20.53 33.71
N GLU A 383 -24.63 19.47 33.56
CA GLU A 383 -24.11 18.10 33.57
C GLU A 383 -23.11 17.83 32.43
N PHE A 384 -23.19 18.61 31.35
CA PHE A 384 -22.30 18.49 30.20
C PHE A 384 -20.99 19.28 30.33
N ASP A 385 -20.86 20.15 31.34
CA ASP A 385 -19.65 20.95 31.55
C ASP A 385 -18.41 20.07 31.72
N LYS A 386 -18.55 18.94 32.42
CA LYS A 386 -17.44 17.98 32.61
C LYS A 386 -16.95 17.39 31.29
N PHE A 387 -17.82 17.23 30.31
CA PHE A 387 -17.49 16.59 29.04
C PHE A 387 -16.91 17.56 28.01
N LEU A 388 -17.29 18.84 28.07
CA LEU A 388 -16.88 19.87 27.11
C LEU A 388 -15.60 20.60 27.53
N LYS A 389 -15.29 20.67 28.84
CA LYS A 389 -14.06 21.28 29.37
C LYS A 389 -12.75 20.94 28.66
N PRO A 390 -12.52 19.71 28.17
CA PRO A 390 -11.27 19.37 27.47
C PRO A 390 -11.07 20.10 26.12
N ASN A 391 -12.09 20.79 25.60
CA ASN A 391 -12.01 21.55 24.35
C ASN A 391 -12.39 23.01 24.64
N GLU A 392 -11.38 23.85 24.86
CA GLU A 392 -11.54 25.25 25.30
C GLU A 392 -12.47 26.05 24.39
N ASP A 393 -12.23 26.03 23.07
CA ASP A 393 -13.04 26.80 22.10
C ASP A 393 -14.54 26.43 22.16
N THR A 394 -14.84 25.12 22.19
CA THR A 394 -16.22 24.64 22.25
C THR A 394 -16.83 24.89 23.62
N PHE A 395 -16.03 24.77 24.68
CA PHE A 395 -16.48 25.03 26.04
C PHE A 395 -16.85 26.48 26.24
N ASP A 396 -16.06 27.41 25.70
CA ASP A 396 -16.32 28.84 25.75
C ASP A 396 -17.60 29.19 24.98
N GLU A 397 -17.76 28.65 23.76
CA GLU A 397 -18.99 28.80 22.98
C GLU A 397 -20.22 28.23 23.72
N PHE A 398 -20.05 27.13 24.47
CA PHE A 398 -21.11 26.56 25.31
C PHE A 398 -21.44 27.44 26.52
N GLN A 399 -20.43 28.01 27.20
CA GLN A 399 -20.66 28.90 28.33
C GLN A 399 -21.31 30.21 27.89
N GLU A 400 -20.88 30.78 26.77
CA GLU A 400 -21.50 31.96 26.17
C GLU A 400 -22.96 31.68 25.84
N MET A 401 -23.27 30.55 25.21
CA MET A 401 -24.64 30.12 24.97
C MET A 401 -25.44 30.06 26.27
N LYS A 402 -24.95 29.40 27.32
CA LYS A 402 -25.65 29.34 28.63
C LYS A 402 -25.91 30.73 29.21
N LYS A 403 -24.96 31.66 29.10
CA LYS A 403 -25.14 33.06 29.53
C LYS A 403 -26.21 33.78 28.72
N GLU A 404 -26.26 33.59 27.41
CA GLU A 404 -27.31 34.14 26.56
C GLU A 404 -28.70 33.61 26.94
N LEU A 405 -28.81 32.31 27.24
CA LEU A 405 -30.07 31.70 27.69
C LEU A 405 -30.55 32.32 29.00
N LYS A 406 -29.66 32.44 29.99
CA LYS A 406 -29.97 33.08 31.27
C LYS A 406 -30.38 34.55 31.09
N THR A 407 -29.68 35.28 30.21
CA THR A 407 -30.01 36.68 29.89
C THR A 407 -31.38 36.81 29.24
N ARG A 408 -31.75 35.88 28.35
CA ARG A 408 -33.07 35.85 27.70
C ARG A 408 -34.20 35.60 28.69
N GLU A 409 -33.99 34.72 29.67
CA GLU A 409 -34.94 34.45 30.75
C GLU A 409 -35.11 35.67 31.66
N ILE A 410 -34.00 36.27 32.11
CA ILE A 410 -34.01 37.54 32.86
C ILE A 410 -34.79 38.63 32.12
N ARG A 411 -34.61 38.76 30.79
CA ARG A 411 -35.37 39.73 29.99
C ARG A 411 -36.87 39.45 29.96
N LYS A 412 -37.29 38.18 29.89
CA LYS A 412 -38.73 37.83 29.96
C LYS A 412 -39.31 38.23 31.31
N ASP A 413 -38.56 38.00 32.38
CA ASP A 413 -38.97 38.35 33.74
C ASP A 413 -39.05 39.86 33.94
N ILE A 414 -38.10 40.61 33.37
CA ILE A 414 -38.13 42.08 33.35
C ILE A 414 -39.41 42.57 32.65
N VAL A 415 -39.71 42.05 31.46
CA VAL A 415 -40.90 42.46 30.69
C VAL A 415 -42.17 42.11 31.44
N TYR A 416 -42.27 40.87 31.94
CA TYR A 416 -43.42 40.42 32.72
C TYR A 416 -43.62 41.28 33.98
N LEU A 417 -42.56 41.53 34.76
CA LEU A 417 -42.65 42.37 35.96
C LEU A 417 -43.02 43.80 35.62
N ALA A 418 -42.48 44.37 34.54
CA ALA A 418 -42.80 45.71 34.06
C ALA A 418 -44.26 45.84 33.57
N GLU A 419 -44.83 44.80 32.95
CA GLU A 419 -46.24 44.79 32.56
C GLU A 419 -47.16 44.55 33.76
N TYR A 420 -46.78 43.63 34.65
CA TYR A 420 -47.54 43.32 35.85
C TYR A 420 -47.65 44.54 36.76
N THR A 421 -46.56 45.27 36.96
CA THR A 421 -46.53 46.48 37.80
C THR A 421 -47.36 47.63 37.23
N LYS A 422 -47.49 47.73 35.90
CA LYS A 422 -48.34 48.75 35.24
C LYS A 422 -49.84 48.48 35.38
N ASN A 423 -50.24 47.21 35.40
CA ASN A 423 -51.63 46.81 35.26
C ASN A 423 -52.28 46.38 36.59
N ASN A 424 -51.52 46.29 37.68
CA ASN A 424 -52.00 45.78 38.97
C ASN A 424 -51.85 46.81 40.10
N THR A 425 -52.53 46.54 41.22
CA THR A 425 -52.45 47.38 42.42
C THR A 425 -51.07 47.36 43.05
N ARG A 426 -50.71 48.40 43.81
CA ARG A 426 -49.41 48.51 44.51
C ARG A 426 -49.11 47.31 45.41
N ALA A 427 -50.10 46.83 46.17
CA ALA A 427 -49.96 45.65 47.01
C ALA A 427 -49.68 44.38 46.20
N SER A 428 -50.39 44.19 45.08
CA SER A 428 -50.16 43.06 44.16
C SER A 428 -48.78 43.14 43.50
N SER A 429 -48.35 44.34 43.12
CA SER A 429 -47.03 44.60 42.52
C SER A 429 -45.90 44.30 43.50
N LEU A 430 -45.99 44.75 44.75
CA LEU A 430 -45.02 44.42 45.80
C LEU A 430 -44.97 42.92 46.09
N MET A 431 -46.13 42.25 46.11
CA MET A 431 -46.18 40.79 46.27
C MET A 431 -45.47 40.05 45.12
N GLU A 432 -45.63 40.50 43.88
CA GLU A 432 -44.96 39.91 42.72
C GLU A 432 -43.45 40.17 42.71
N ILE A 433 -43.01 41.32 43.22
CA ILE A 433 -41.60 41.61 43.47
C ILE A 433 -41.02 40.64 44.50
N VAL A 434 -41.72 40.40 45.61
CA VAL A 434 -41.31 39.41 46.63
C VAL A 434 -41.22 38.00 46.03
N ARG A 435 -42.18 37.62 45.19
CA ARG A 435 -42.14 36.33 44.47
C ARG A 435 -40.95 36.25 43.52
N THR A 436 -40.60 37.35 42.84
CA THR A 436 -39.44 37.43 41.96
C THR A 436 -38.13 37.26 42.74
N ILE A 437 -38.01 37.92 43.90
CA ILE A 437 -36.86 37.77 44.81
C ILE A 437 -36.71 36.32 45.27
N ASN A 438 -37.81 35.68 45.68
CA ASN A 438 -37.80 34.29 46.12
C ASN A 438 -37.50 33.30 44.99
N ARG A 439 -37.96 33.58 43.76
CA ARG A 439 -37.74 32.71 42.60
C ARG A 439 -36.33 32.81 42.05
N SER A 440 -35.72 34.00 42.11
CA SER A 440 -34.44 34.29 41.46
C SER A 440 -33.50 35.08 42.37
N PRO A 441 -33.07 34.52 43.51
CA PRO A 441 -32.29 35.23 44.54
C PRO A 441 -30.92 35.73 44.03
N ASP A 442 -30.35 35.08 43.01
CA ASP A 442 -29.05 35.49 42.46
C ASP A 442 -29.14 36.62 41.43
N CYS A 443 -30.35 36.95 40.96
CA CYS A 443 -30.56 37.86 39.82
C CYS A 443 -31.70 38.86 40.02
N PHE A 444 -32.38 38.87 41.18
CA PHE A 444 -33.54 39.73 41.43
C PHE A 444 -33.22 41.22 41.27
N SER A 445 -32.02 41.65 41.66
CA SER A 445 -31.59 43.05 41.54
C SER A 445 -31.55 43.48 40.07
N ILE A 446 -31.05 42.64 39.17
CA ILE A 446 -31.00 42.89 37.73
C ILE A 446 -32.43 42.94 37.16
N ILE A 447 -33.31 42.04 37.59
CA ILE A 447 -34.70 41.99 37.10
C ILE A 447 -35.47 43.25 37.53
N ILE A 448 -35.38 43.62 38.81
CA ILE A 448 -36.08 44.79 39.38
C ILE A 448 -35.53 46.08 38.78
N LYS A 449 -34.19 46.23 38.69
CA LYS A 449 -33.57 47.39 38.00
C LYS A 449 -33.95 47.45 36.52
N GLY A 450 -34.04 46.31 35.83
CA GLY A 450 -34.49 46.27 34.44
C GLY A 450 -35.95 46.71 34.26
N ALA A 451 -36.80 46.47 35.26
CA ALA A 451 -38.20 46.91 35.28
C ALA A 451 -38.37 48.34 35.84
N SER A 452 -37.29 49.04 36.20
CA SER A 452 -37.36 50.37 36.84
C SER A 452 -38.21 51.38 36.08
N PRO A 453 -38.22 51.47 34.73
CA PRO A 453 -39.03 52.47 34.02
C PRO A 453 -40.54 52.33 34.24
N ALA A 454 -41.01 51.14 34.63
CA ALA A 454 -42.41 50.92 35.00
C ALA A 454 -42.65 51.28 36.47
N ILE A 455 -41.73 50.89 37.36
CA ILE A 455 -41.81 51.07 38.81
C ILE A 455 -41.67 52.54 39.21
N GLU A 456 -40.78 53.28 38.54
CA GLU A 456 -40.45 54.68 38.83
C GLU A 456 -41.61 55.67 38.63
N LYS A 457 -42.68 55.23 37.97
CA LYS A 457 -43.91 56.03 37.82
C LYS A 457 -44.72 56.13 39.11
N ASP A 458 -44.39 55.32 40.12
CA ASP A 458 -45.11 55.26 41.39
C ASP A 458 -44.15 55.46 42.58
N ASN A 459 -44.22 56.64 43.19
CA ASN A 459 -43.38 56.99 44.35
C ASN A 459 -43.57 56.03 45.53
N VAL A 460 -44.73 55.40 45.70
CA VAL A 460 -44.96 54.40 46.77
C VAL A 460 -44.18 53.12 46.49
N LEU A 461 -44.11 52.67 45.24
CA LEU A 461 -43.30 51.50 44.87
C LEU A 461 -41.80 51.82 44.95
N VAL A 462 -41.40 53.02 44.51
CA VAL A 462 -40.01 53.48 44.63
C VAL A 462 -39.58 53.54 46.09
N TYR A 463 -40.45 53.97 47.02
CA TYR A 463 -40.14 53.99 48.45
C TYR A 463 -39.72 52.62 48.97
N PHE A 464 -40.47 51.56 48.63
CA PHE A 464 -40.14 50.20 49.06
C PHE A 464 -38.91 49.60 48.36
N LEU A 465 -38.52 50.10 47.19
CA LEU A 465 -37.46 49.51 46.36
C LEU A 465 -36.23 50.42 46.17
N HIS A 466 -36.17 51.59 46.82
CA HIS A 466 -35.15 52.61 46.56
C HIS A 466 -33.71 52.08 46.72
N LYS A 467 -33.45 51.20 47.69
CA LYS A 467 -32.13 50.56 47.88
C LYS A 467 -31.80 49.58 46.75
N ILE A 468 -32.73 48.70 46.38
CA ILE A 468 -32.56 47.75 45.26
C ILE A 468 -32.34 48.50 43.94
N LEU A 469 -33.02 49.63 43.75
CA LEU A 469 -32.91 50.48 42.56
C LEU A 469 -31.71 51.43 42.60
N GLU A 470 -30.98 51.51 43.72
CA GLU A 470 -29.88 52.46 43.96
C GLU A 470 -30.31 53.92 43.72
N LYS A 471 -31.47 54.30 44.24
CA LYS A 471 -32.04 55.65 44.14
C LYS A 471 -32.26 56.27 45.52
N GLU A 472 -32.34 57.60 45.51
CA GLU A 472 -32.77 58.35 46.68
C GLU A 472 -34.22 58.04 47.04
N GLU A 473 -34.53 58.13 48.33
CA GLU A 473 -35.87 57.95 48.85
C GLU A 473 -36.81 59.02 48.26
N PRO A 474 -37.95 58.63 47.69
CA PRO A 474 -38.82 59.57 46.98
C PRO A 474 -39.57 60.46 47.97
N ASN A 475 -39.80 61.72 47.58
CA ASN A 475 -40.70 62.60 48.32
C ASN A 475 -42.15 62.13 48.14
N LEU A 476 -42.78 61.71 49.24
CA LEU A 476 -44.15 61.21 49.28
C LEU A 476 -45.14 62.34 49.61
N THR A 477 -46.31 62.32 48.98
CA THR A 477 -47.45 63.14 49.43
C THR A 477 -48.04 62.60 50.74
N ASN A 478 -48.90 63.37 51.40
CA ASN A 478 -49.59 62.93 52.63
C ASN A 478 -50.41 61.65 52.39
N GLU A 479 -51.11 61.55 51.25
CA GLU A 479 -51.89 60.35 50.87
C GLU A 479 -50.99 59.14 50.62
N GLN A 480 -49.87 59.32 49.92
CA GLN A 480 -48.89 58.26 49.68
C GLN A 480 -48.22 57.79 50.99
N SER A 481 -47.97 58.70 51.93
CA SER A 481 -47.39 58.39 53.23
C SER A 481 -48.31 57.53 54.11
N GLU A 482 -49.62 57.77 54.08
CA GLU A 482 -50.59 56.90 54.75
C GLU A 482 -50.66 55.51 54.13
N GLU A 483 -50.54 55.42 52.81
CA GLU A 483 -50.54 54.15 52.09
C GLU A 483 -49.28 53.33 52.35
N VAL A 484 -48.11 53.98 52.38
CA VAL A 484 -46.85 53.37 52.81
C VAL A 484 -47.00 52.78 54.21
N ARG A 485 -47.51 53.53 55.20
CA ARG A 485 -47.71 53.01 56.57
C ARG A 485 -48.62 51.76 56.63
N LYS A 486 -49.59 51.65 55.72
CA LYS A 486 -50.47 50.46 55.62
C LYS A 486 -49.70 49.25 55.06
N LEU A 487 -48.90 49.47 54.02
CA LEU A 487 -48.15 48.42 53.31
C LEU A 487 -46.86 48.00 54.06
N GLU A 488 -46.28 48.90 54.85
CA GLU A 488 -45.02 48.71 55.56
C GLU A 488 -45.07 47.52 56.54
N LYS A 489 -46.24 47.28 57.15
CA LYS A 489 -46.45 46.10 58.00
C LYS A 489 -46.23 44.76 57.28
N GLN A 490 -46.40 44.72 55.96
CA GLN A 490 -46.29 43.51 55.15
C GLN A 490 -45.02 43.49 54.29
N PHE A 491 -44.59 44.66 53.80
CA PHE A 491 -43.50 44.78 52.80
C PHE A 491 -42.31 45.60 53.29
N GLY A 492 -42.30 46.07 54.55
CA GLY A 492 -41.24 46.93 55.09
C GLY A 492 -39.84 46.30 55.07
N PHE A 493 -39.74 44.98 54.96
CA PHE A 493 -38.45 44.31 54.78
C PHE A 493 -37.76 44.65 53.45
N LEU A 494 -38.51 45.01 52.40
CA LEU A 494 -37.96 45.40 51.10
C LEU A 494 -37.14 46.70 51.17
N ILE A 495 -37.46 47.57 52.13
CA ILE A 495 -36.76 48.84 52.39
C ILE A 495 -35.30 48.59 52.82
N ASN A 496 -35.00 47.39 53.36
CA ASN A 496 -33.69 47.02 53.89
C ASN A 496 -32.98 45.96 53.06
N LEU A 497 -33.58 45.54 51.95
CA LEU A 497 -33.04 44.60 50.98
C LEU A 497 -32.26 45.36 49.90
#